data_AF-A0A3D3CWI7-F1
#
_entry.id   AF-A0A3D3CWI7-F1
#
_cell.length_a   1.000
_cell.length_b   1.000
_cell.length_c   1.000
_cell.angle_alpha   90.00
_cell.angle_beta   90.00
_cell.angle_gamma   90.00
#
_symmetry.space_group_name_H-M   'P 1'
#
loop_
_entity.id
_entity.type
_entity.pdbx_description
1 polymer ?
#
loop_
_entity_poly.entity_id
_entity_poly.type
_entity_poly.pdbx_seq_one_letter_code
_entity_poly.pdbx_strand_id
1 'polypeptide(L)'
;GSITPVAKIEPVAIGGVTVGSVSLFNEDVVRQKDLRIGDSVLVERAGDVIPYIVKPLEELRTGKEKKITFPTHCPACGDELVRIPDEAVLRCININCPA
;
A
#
# COMPACT_ATOMS: atom_id res chain seq x y z
N GLY A 1 13.17 -4.55 7.48
CA GLY A 1 13.94 -3.58 6.66
C GLY A 1 13.09 -2.72 5.70
N SER A 2 12.54 -3.27 4.62
CA SER A 2 11.71 -2.50 3.67
C SER A 2 10.35 -2.11 4.26
N ILE A 3 9.88 -0.91 3.97
CA ILE A 3 8.56 -0.41 4.35
C ILE A 3 7.61 -0.55 3.17
N THR A 4 6.75 -1.55 3.26
CA THR A 4 5.81 -1.91 2.19
C THR A 4 4.38 -1.55 2.61
N PRO A 5 3.70 -0.63 1.91
CA PRO A 5 2.31 -0.31 2.20
C PRO A 5 1.39 -1.48 1.81
N VAL A 6 0.41 -1.76 2.67
CA VAL A 6 -0.62 -2.79 2.43
C VAL A 6 -1.99 -2.14 2.59
N ALA A 7 -2.81 -2.22 1.55
CA ALA A 7 -4.20 -1.80 1.60
C ALA A 7 -5.03 -2.83 2.36
N LYS A 8 -5.77 -2.40 3.37
CA LYS A 8 -6.84 -3.17 3.99
C LYS A 8 -8.14 -2.76 3.31
N ILE A 9 -8.78 -3.72 2.67
CA ILE A 9 -10.02 -3.51 1.91
C ILE A 9 -11.15 -4.30 2.54
N GLU A 10 -12.38 -3.89 2.24
CA GLU A 10 -13.55 -4.71 2.56
C GLU A 10 -13.39 -6.09 1.87
N PRO A 11 -13.58 -7.21 2.60
CA PRO A 11 -13.36 -8.54 2.05
C PRO A 11 -14.20 -8.79 0.79
N VAL A 12 -13.53 -9.13 -0.31
CA VAL A 12 -14.17 -9.40 -1.60
C VAL A 12 -13.77 -10.77 -2.14
N ALA A 13 -14.72 -11.53 -2.68
CA ALA A 13 -14.46 -12.84 -3.26
C ALA A 13 -14.00 -12.70 -4.72
N ILE A 14 -12.81 -13.21 -5.05
CA ILE A 14 -12.21 -13.15 -6.39
C ILE A 14 -11.65 -14.53 -6.75
N GLY A 15 -12.22 -15.20 -7.74
CA GLY A 15 -11.69 -16.50 -8.22
C GLY A 15 -11.60 -17.57 -7.13
N GLY A 16 -12.64 -17.68 -6.29
CA GLY A 16 -12.73 -18.71 -5.24
C GLY A 16 -11.99 -18.41 -3.93
N VAL A 17 -11.30 -17.27 -3.81
CA VAL A 17 -10.68 -16.82 -2.55
C VAL A 17 -11.23 -15.49 -2.10
N THR A 18 -11.23 -15.24 -0.79
CA THR A 18 -11.61 -13.94 -0.22
C THR A 18 -10.38 -13.10 0.04
N VAL A 19 -10.32 -11.93 -0.58
CA VAL A 19 -9.21 -10.97 -0.46
C VAL A 19 -9.63 -9.83 0.45
N GLY A 20 -8.95 -9.67 1.59
CA GLY A 20 -9.13 -8.52 2.50
C GLY A 20 -7.87 -7.65 2.64
N SER A 21 -6.79 -7.99 1.93
CA SER A 21 -5.53 -7.25 1.97
C SER A 21 -4.83 -7.33 0.62
N VAL A 22 -4.32 -6.19 0.16
CA VAL A 22 -3.66 -6.07 -1.15
C VAL A 22 -2.36 -5.27 -0.99
N SER A 23 -1.27 -5.76 -1.59
CA SER A 23 0.00 -5.05 -1.59
C SER A 23 -0.09 -3.81 -2.47
N LEU A 24 0.43 -2.68 -1.95
CA LEU A 24 0.56 -1.43 -2.71
C LEU A 24 1.97 -1.23 -3.27
N PHE A 25 2.88 -2.20 -3.06
CA PHE A 25 4.28 -2.22 -3.49
C PHE A 25 5.15 -1.14 -2.86
N ASN A 26 4.88 0.14 -3.09
CA ASN A 26 5.66 1.26 -2.56
C ASN A 26 4.84 2.57 -2.52
N GLU A 27 5.46 3.63 -2.01
CA GLU A 27 4.85 4.95 -1.93
C GLU A 27 4.54 5.57 -3.29
N ASP A 28 5.41 5.35 -4.27
CA ASP A 28 5.29 5.98 -5.58
C ASP A 28 4.06 5.45 -6.33
N VAL A 29 3.75 4.15 -6.22
CA VAL A 29 2.53 3.55 -6.77
C VAL A 29 1.27 4.17 -6.16
N VAL A 30 1.28 4.40 -4.83
CA VAL A 30 0.16 5.02 -4.12
C VAL A 30 -0.07 6.45 -4.60
N ARG A 31 1.01 7.22 -4.76
CA ARG A 31 0.95 8.60 -5.24
C ARG A 31 0.56 8.67 -6.73
N GLN A 32 1.12 7.81 -7.57
CA GLN A 32 0.86 7.76 -9.01
C GLN A 32 -0.60 7.44 -9.31
N LYS A 33 -1.20 6.54 -8.53
CA LYS A 33 -2.61 6.17 -8.65
C LYS A 33 -3.56 7.07 -7.85
N ASP A 34 -3.04 8.11 -7.18
CA ASP A 34 -3.77 8.97 -6.23
C ASP A 34 -4.66 8.17 -5.27
N LEU A 35 -4.16 7.06 -4.72
CA LEU A 35 -4.95 6.23 -3.80
C LEU A 35 -5.17 6.96 -2.48
N ARG A 36 -6.40 6.88 -1.97
CA ARG A 36 -6.82 7.52 -0.71
C ARG A 36 -7.50 6.53 0.21
N ILE A 37 -7.40 6.77 1.51
CA ILE A 37 -8.14 6.01 2.51
C ILE A 37 -9.62 6.33 2.36
N GLY A 38 -10.41 5.29 2.15
CA GLY A 38 -11.85 5.38 1.87
C GLY A 38 -12.20 5.29 0.38
N ASP A 39 -11.23 5.19 -0.52
CA ASP A 39 -11.51 4.97 -1.93
C ASP A 39 -12.13 3.59 -2.16
N SER A 40 -13.13 3.55 -3.06
CA SER A 40 -13.51 2.32 -3.77
C SER A 40 -12.45 2.02 -4.83
N VAL A 41 -11.98 0.78 -4.88
CA VAL A 41 -10.85 0.39 -5.75
C VAL A 41 -11.19 -0.80 -6.62
N LEU A 42 -10.66 -0.82 -7.84
CA LEU A 42 -10.72 -1.98 -8.70
C LEU A 42 -9.56 -2.93 -8.34
N VAL A 43 -9.90 -4.12 -7.85
CA VAL A 43 -8.95 -5.17 -7.51
C VAL A 43 -9.01 -6.25 -8.57
N GLU A 44 -7.85 -6.64 -9.09
CA GLU A 44 -7.73 -7.72 -10.06
C GLU A 44 -6.81 -8.81 -9.52
N ARG A 45 -7.10 -10.05 -9.92
CA ARG A 45 -6.26 -11.21 -9.66
C ARG A 45 -5.87 -11.84 -10.99
N ALA A 46 -4.58 -11.81 -11.32
CA ALA A 46 -4.06 -12.43 -12.53
C ALA A 46 -3.87 -13.94 -12.31
N GLY A 47 -4.86 -14.74 -12.68
CA GLY A 47 -4.83 -16.21 -12.50
C GLY A 47 -4.77 -16.61 -11.03
N ASP A 48 -3.82 -17.48 -10.67
CA ASP A 48 -3.62 -17.93 -9.29
C ASP A 48 -2.73 -17.00 -8.44
N VAL A 49 -2.24 -15.89 -9.02
CA VAL A 49 -1.24 -14.99 -8.42
C VAL A 49 -1.84 -14.01 -7.41
N ILE A 50 -0.97 -13.33 -6.66
CA ILE A 50 -1.23 -12.28 -5.67
C ILE A 50 -2.14 -11.19 -6.28
N PRO A 51 -3.27 -10.82 -5.62
CA PRO A 51 -4.15 -9.76 -6.08
C PRO A 51 -3.46 -8.39 -6.01
N TYR A 52 -3.86 -7.47 -6.88
CA TYR A 52 -3.33 -6.11 -6.92
C TYR A 52 -4.42 -5.07 -7.23
N ILE A 53 -4.22 -3.84 -6.78
CA ILE A 53 -5.12 -2.73 -7.09
C ILE A 53 -4.76 -2.17 -8.47
N VAL A 54 -5.73 -2.16 -9.39
CA VAL A 54 -5.59 -1.61 -10.74
C VAL A 54 -5.67 -0.09 -10.69
N LYS A 55 -6.74 0.46 -10.12
CA LYS A 55 -7.00 1.91 -10.01
C LYS A 55 -8.07 2.23 -8.94
N PRO A 56 -8.11 3.46 -8.40
CA PRO A 56 -9.29 3.94 -7.69
C PRO A 56 -10.47 4.15 -8.66
N LEU A 57 -11.68 4.08 -8.11
CA LEU A 57 -12.92 4.53 -8.75
C LEU A 57 -13.18 5.96 -8.31
N GLU A 58 -12.49 6.91 -8.94
CA GLU A 58 -12.52 8.33 -8.57
C GLU A 58 -13.93 8.92 -8.65
N GLU A 59 -14.77 8.39 -9.55
CA GLU A 59 -16.17 8.76 -9.74
C GLU A 59 -17.06 8.44 -8.52
N LEU A 60 -16.62 7.53 -7.64
CA LEU A 60 -17.33 7.16 -6.42
C LEU A 60 -16.87 7.98 -5.19
N ARG A 61 -15.93 8.91 -5.38
CA ARG A 61 -15.42 9.75 -4.29
C ARG A 61 -16.51 10.69 -3.78
N THR A 62 -16.62 10.73 -2.47
CA THR A 62 -17.56 11.57 -1.71
C THR A 62 -16.92 12.89 -1.24
N GLY A 63 -15.59 13.01 -1.37
CA GLY A 63 -14.81 14.13 -0.84
C GLY A 63 -14.38 13.94 0.62
N LYS A 64 -14.75 12.82 1.25
CA LYS A 64 -14.34 12.48 2.62
C LYS A 64 -13.05 11.66 2.68
N GLU A 65 -12.52 11.26 1.54
CA GLU A 65 -11.35 10.41 1.41
C GLU A 65 -10.09 11.13 1.89
N LYS A 66 -9.18 10.39 2.54
CA LYS A 66 -7.97 10.97 3.13
C LYS A 66 -6.73 10.58 2.34
N LYS A 67 -5.86 11.54 2.06
CA LYS A 67 -4.54 11.25 1.45
C LYS A 67 -3.75 10.31 2.35
N ILE A 68 -3.07 9.34 1.73
CA ILE A 68 -2.20 8.41 2.44
C ILE A 68 -0.89 9.14 2.79
N THR A 69 -0.58 9.20 4.08
CA THR A 69 0.69 9.74 4.58
C THR A 69 1.62 8.61 4.92
N PHE A 70 2.81 8.61 4.30
CA PHE A 70 3.84 7.63 4.59
C PHE A 70 4.59 8.00 5.87
N PRO A 71 4.98 6.99 6.68
CA PRO A 71 5.72 7.26 7.88
C PRO A 71 7.12 7.78 7.53
N THR A 72 7.62 8.74 8.30
CA THR A 72 9.02 9.20 8.24
C THR A 72 9.93 8.38 9.15
N HIS A 73 9.35 7.66 10.10
CA HIS A 73 10.04 6.82 11.08
C HIS A 73 9.52 5.38 11.03
N CYS A 74 10.38 4.41 11.30
CA CYS A 74 10.06 3.00 11.22
C CYS A 74 8.98 2.66 12.27
N PRO A 75 7.85 2.05 11.87
CA PRO A 75 6.80 1.67 12.81
C PRO A 75 7.22 0.56 13.80
N ALA A 76 8.34 -0.15 13.53
CA ALA A 76 8.82 -1.24 14.37
C ALA A 76 9.86 -0.79 15.42
N CYS A 77 10.80 0.08 15.07
CA CYS A 77 11.86 0.53 15.98
C CYS A 77 11.92 2.04 16.23
N GLY A 78 11.16 2.85 15.48
CA GLY A 78 11.14 4.30 15.62
C GLY A 78 12.26 5.06 14.90
N ASP A 79 13.25 4.39 14.30
CA ASP A 79 14.35 5.05 13.59
C ASP A 79 13.91 5.72 12.28
N GLU A 80 14.65 6.75 11.86
CA GLU A 80 14.40 7.47 10.61
C GLU A 80 14.47 6.53 9.40
N LEU A 81 13.46 6.65 8.54
CA LEU A 81 13.41 5.89 7.29
C LEU A 81 14.18 6.62 6.20
N VAL A 82 14.95 5.86 5.45
CA VAL A 82 15.77 6.39 4.37
C VAL A 82 15.27 5.83 3.05
N ARG A 83 15.12 6.69 2.04
CA ARG A 83 14.97 6.29 0.64
C ARG A 83 16.37 6.24 0.03
N ILE A 84 16.82 5.04 -0.34
CA ILE A 84 18.14 4.85 -0.96
C ILE A 84 18.08 5.44 -2.38
N PRO A 85 19.13 6.14 -2.85
CA PRO A 85 19.23 6.55 -4.25
C PRO A 85 18.95 5.37 -5.18
N ASP A 86 18.16 5.61 -6.24
CA ASP A 86 17.72 4.61 -7.21
C ASP A 86 16.71 3.54 -6.70
N GLU A 87 16.29 3.59 -5.43
CA GLU A 87 15.19 2.76 -4.92
C GLU A 87 13.88 3.55 -4.74
N ALA A 88 12.76 2.95 -5.17
CA ALA A 88 11.41 3.48 -4.92
C ALA A 88 10.87 3.16 -3.51
N VAL A 89 11.60 2.35 -2.74
CA VAL A 89 11.13 1.79 -1.46
C VAL A 89 11.78 2.51 -0.28
N LEU A 90 10.99 2.87 0.72
CA LEU A 90 11.49 3.37 2.01
C LEU A 90 12.06 2.21 2.82
N ARG A 91 13.22 2.40 3.45
CA ARG A 91 13.89 1.36 4.25
C ARG A 91 14.26 1.86 5.64
N CYS A 92 14.10 0.96 6.61
CA CYS A 92 14.75 1.05 7.90
C CYS A 92 16.16 0.46 7.78
N ILE A 93 17.17 1.26 8.13
CA ILE A 93 18.59 0.89 8.08
C ILE A 93 19.14 0.44 9.44
N ASN A 94 18.31 0.46 10.49
CA ASN A 94 18.71 0.03 11.82
C ASN A 94 18.95 -1.48 11.85
N ILE A 95 20.20 -1.88 12.10
CA ILE A 95 20.59 -3.30 12.17
C ILE A 95 19.98 -4.04 13.37
N ASN A 96 19.58 -3.30 14.40
CA ASN A 96 18.92 -3.81 15.60
C ASN A 96 17.39 -3.71 15.52
N CYS A 97 16.83 -3.41 14.34
CA CYS A 97 15.38 -3.38 14.14
C CYS A 97 14.79 -4.79 14.37
N PRO A 98 13.70 -4.94 15.14
CA PRO A 98 13.10 -6.23 15.45
C PRO A 98 12.31 -6.86 14.28
N ALA A 99 12.14 -6.14 13.17
CA ALA A 99 11.30 -6.49 12.02
C ALA A 99 12.06 -6.70 10.71
#